data_AF-A0A2S4K2C5-F1
#
_entry.id   AF-A0A2S4K2C5-F1
#
_cell.length_a   1.000
_cell.length_b   1.000
_cell.length_c   1.000
_cell.angle_alpha   90.00
_cell.angle_beta   90.00
_cell.angle_gamma   90.00
#
_symmetry.space_group_name_H-M   'P 1'
#
loop_
_entity.id
_entity.type
_entity.pdbx_description
1 polymer ?
#
loop_
_entity_poly.entity_id
_entity_poly.type
_entity_poly.pdbx_seq_one_letter_code
_entity_poly.pdbx_strand_id
1 'polypeptide(L)'
;MNALFRKSALPVILLASTVLFTGCATQGKPPPTISLDEPVQAQPLPEPPAPVEVVAVPEVLPMPAQLMPVPEAEDAKPTPEPADEKVRVSRANAEARVAPTREGYVNAIQVWPFTDGALYQVYAAVGRVTVISLQPGEELVTVAAGDTVRWIVGDTSSGSG
;
A
#
# COMPACT_ATOMS: atom_id res chain seq x y z
N MET A 1 -85.34 49.24 -24.64
CA MET A 1 -84.32 48.29 -25.14
C MET A 1 -83.48 47.89 -23.92
N ASN A 2 -83.63 46.73 -23.27
CA ASN A 2 -83.28 45.40 -23.77
C ASN A 2 -84.02 44.29 -22.98
N ALA A 3 -85.33 44.14 -23.17
CA ALA A 3 -86.10 43.04 -22.58
C ALA A 3 -85.79 41.66 -23.21
N LEU A 4 -85.15 41.65 -24.39
CA LEU A 4 -84.72 40.44 -25.10
C LEU A 4 -83.47 39.81 -24.47
N PHE A 5 -82.58 40.61 -23.86
CA PHE A 5 -81.33 40.11 -23.25
C PHE A 5 -81.62 39.32 -21.96
N ARG A 6 -82.66 39.70 -21.21
CA ARG A 6 -83.04 39.08 -19.94
C ARG A 6 -83.73 37.70 -20.11
N LYS A 7 -84.35 37.45 -21.28
CA LYS A 7 -85.03 36.18 -21.59
C LYS A 7 -84.09 35.11 -22.15
N SER A 8 -82.99 35.51 -22.81
CA SER A 8 -82.00 34.57 -23.38
C SER A 8 -80.92 34.16 -22.37
N ALA A 9 -80.64 34.99 -21.35
CA ALA A 9 -79.66 34.68 -20.31
C ALA A 9 -80.13 33.62 -19.31
N LEU A 10 -81.44 33.56 -19.01
CA LEU A 10 -82.01 32.59 -18.08
C LEU A 10 -81.81 31.12 -18.49
N PRO A 11 -82.12 30.69 -19.73
CA PRO A 11 -81.93 29.30 -20.14
C PRO A 11 -80.45 28.90 -20.24
N VAL A 12 -79.56 29.85 -20.56
CA VAL A 12 -78.10 29.61 -20.62
C VAL A 12 -77.52 29.39 -19.23
N ILE A 13 -77.96 30.17 -18.23
CA ILE A 13 -77.54 29.99 -16.83
C ILE A 13 -78.09 28.66 -16.26
N LEU A 14 -79.33 28.29 -16.60
CA LEU A 14 -79.94 27.03 -16.17
C LEU A 14 -79.24 25.81 -16.81
N LEU A 15 -78.84 25.88 -18.09
CA LEU A 15 -78.05 24.83 -18.74
C LEU A 15 -76.62 24.74 -18.18
N ALA A 16 -75.97 25.86 -17.86
CA ALA A 16 -74.63 25.85 -17.27
C ALA A 16 -74.63 25.24 -15.86
N SER A 17 -75.73 25.42 -15.11
CA SER A 17 -75.89 24.90 -13.75
C SER A 17 -76.01 23.37 -13.72
N THR A 18 -76.67 22.76 -14.70
CA THR A 18 -76.88 21.31 -14.73
C THR A 18 -75.61 20.53 -15.09
N VAL A 19 -74.70 21.13 -15.87
CA VAL A 19 -73.41 20.51 -16.23
C VAL A 19 -72.41 20.50 -15.07
N LEU A 20 -72.51 21.46 -14.14
CA LEU A 20 -71.60 21.57 -13.00
C LEU A 20 -71.94 20.61 -11.84
N PHE A 21 -73.18 20.11 -11.76
CA PHE A 21 -73.61 19.16 -10.72
C PHE A 21 -73.51 17.67 -11.12
N THR A 22 -73.02 17.36 -12.32
CA THR A 22 -72.73 15.98 -12.74
C THR A 22 -71.28 15.60 -12.50
N GLY A 23 -70.87 15.55 -11.23
CA GLY A 23 -69.74 14.77 -10.72
C GLY A 23 -70.18 14.19 -9.38
N CYS A 24 -70.05 12.91 -9.05
CA CYS A 24 -69.06 11.92 -9.42
C CYS A 24 -69.73 10.56 -9.67
N ALA A 25 -69.58 10.00 -10.87
CA ALA A 25 -69.71 8.56 -11.06
C ALA A 25 -68.37 7.94 -10.63
N THR A 26 -68.32 7.39 -9.42
CA THR A 26 -67.27 6.41 -9.07
C THR A 26 -67.43 5.24 -10.04
N GLN A 27 -66.36 4.92 -10.79
CA GLN A 27 -66.36 3.73 -11.65
C GLN A 27 -66.62 2.52 -10.74
N GLY A 28 -67.76 1.86 -10.93
CA GLY A 28 -68.23 0.70 -10.17
C GLY A 28 -67.37 -0.57 -10.34
N LYS A 29 -66.06 -0.43 -10.49
CA LYS A 29 -65.13 -1.52 -10.20
C LYS A 29 -64.94 -1.56 -8.69
N PRO A 30 -65.32 -2.65 -8.01
CA PRO A 30 -64.92 -2.82 -6.62
C PRO A 30 -63.39 -2.70 -6.54
N PRO A 31 -62.85 -2.03 -5.52
CA PRO A 31 -61.40 -1.97 -5.32
C PRO A 31 -60.86 -3.40 -5.29
N PRO A 32 -59.70 -3.67 -5.93
CA PRO A 32 -59.12 -5.00 -5.91
C PRO A 32 -58.94 -5.45 -4.46
N THR A 33 -59.47 -6.62 -4.13
CA THR A 33 -59.25 -7.26 -2.84
C THR A 33 -57.79 -7.72 -2.80
N ILE A 34 -56.92 -6.89 -2.21
CA ILE A 34 -55.55 -7.27 -1.90
C ILE A 34 -55.63 -8.11 -0.63
N SER A 35 -55.40 -9.42 -0.70
CA SER A 35 -55.18 -10.25 0.49
C SER A 35 -53.93 -9.76 1.19
N LEU A 36 -54.09 -9.14 2.37
CA LEU A 36 -52.97 -8.69 3.22
C LEU A 36 -52.38 -9.81 4.07
N ASP A 37 -52.95 -11.02 4.00
CA ASP A 37 -52.57 -12.17 4.82
C ASP A 37 -51.50 -13.07 4.17
N GLU A 38 -51.12 -12.80 2.92
CA GLU A 38 -50.04 -13.51 2.22
C GLU A 38 -48.83 -12.58 2.00
N PRO A 39 -47.74 -12.74 2.77
CA PRO A 39 -46.54 -11.94 2.55
C PRO A 39 -45.83 -12.38 1.27
N VAL A 40 -45.94 -11.56 0.21
CA VAL A 40 -45.13 -11.71 -0.99
C VAL A 40 -43.73 -11.18 -0.71
N GLN A 41 -42.72 -12.05 -0.74
CA GLN A 41 -41.31 -11.67 -0.61
C GLN A 41 -40.89 -10.77 -1.77
N ALA A 42 -40.44 -9.55 -1.47
CA ALA A 42 -39.91 -8.63 -2.47
C ALA A 42 -38.62 -9.20 -3.07
N GLN A 43 -38.59 -9.38 -4.38
CA GLN A 43 -37.35 -9.72 -5.08
C GLN A 43 -36.57 -8.43 -5.36
N PRO A 44 -35.30 -8.32 -4.92
CA PRO A 44 -34.49 -7.16 -5.19
C PRO A 44 -34.24 -7.06 -6.70
N LEU A 45 -34.66 -5.95 -7.30
CA LEU A 45 -34.24 -5.61 -8.66
C LEU A 45 -32.73 -5.37 -8.67
N PRO A 46 -32.02 -5.78 -9.73
CA PRO A 46 -30.60 -5.49 -9.85
C PRO A 46 -30.38 -3.98 -9.85
N GLU A 47 -29.51 -3.50 -8.96
CA GLU A 47 -29.18 -2.09 -8.88
C GLU A 47 -28.53 -1.62 -10.19
N PRO A 48 -28.93 -0.46 -10.72
CA PRO A 48 -28.30 0.10 -11.90
C PRO A 48 -26.80 0.34 -11.63
N PRO A 49 -25.92 0.02 -12.59
CA PRO A 49 -24.48 0.15 -12.39
C PRO A 49 -24.12 1.61 -12.07
N ALA A 50 -23.34 1.80 -11.00
CA ALA A 50 -22.89 3.12 -10.59
C ALA A 50 -22.06 3.79 -11.71
N PRO A 51 -22.19 5.12 -11.93
CA PRO A 51 -21.37 5.82 -12.89
C PRO A 51 -19.88 5.68 -12.53
N VAL A 52 -19.08 5.16 -13.46
CA VAL A 52 -17.63 5.08 -13.29
C VAL A 52 -17.04 6.44 -13.64
N GLU A 53 -16.68 7.21 -12.61
CA GLU A 53 -15.93 8.45 -12.78
C GLU A 53 -14.43 8.11 -12.84
N VAL A 54 -13.81 8.31 -14.01
CA VAL A 54 -12.38 8.09 -14.20
C VAL A 54 -11.62 9.25 -13.56
N VAL A 55 -11.27 9.07 -12.28
CA VAL A 55 -10.39 9.99 -11.56
C VAL A 55 -8.98 9.83 -12.13
N ALA A 56 -8.46 10.90 -12.74
CA ALA A 56 -7.08 10.91 -13.22
C ALA A 56 -6.13 10.72 -12.03
N VAL A 57 -5.20 9.77 -12.17
CA VAL A 57 -4.12 9.57 -11.21
C VAL A 57 -3.25 10.83 -11.23
N PRO A 58 -3.03 11.50 -10.08
CA PRO A 58 -2.15 12.66 -10.03
C PRO A 58 -0.75 12.27 -10.51
N GLU A 59 -0.26 12.93 -11.55
CA GLU A 59 1.12 12.79 -12.00
C GLU A 59 2.03 13.44 -10.95
N VAL A 60 2.89 12.63 -10.34
CA VAL A 60 3.82 13.11 -9.31
C VAL A 60 4.88 13.96 -9.98
N LEU A 61 4.73 15.29 -9.90
CA LEU A 61 5.78 16.20 -10.33
C LEU A 61 6.99 16.00 -9.42
N PRO A 62 8.20 15.75 -9.97
CA PRO A 62 9.39 15.65 -9.16
C PRO A 62 9.61 17.00 -8.46
N MET A 63 9.60 16.98 -7.13
CA MET A 63 9.86 18.21 -6.38
C MET A 63 11.33 18.58 -6.59
N PRO A 64 11.65 19.86 -6.86
CA PRO A 64 13.04 20.28 -6.99
C PRO A 64 13.81 19.90 -5.71
N ALA A 65 15.00 19.32 -5.89
CA ALA A 65 15.90 18.82 -4.84
C ALA A 65 15.58 17.46 -4.17
N GLN A 66 14.70 16.62 -4.72
CA GLN A 66 14.52 15.24 -4.23
C GLN A 66 15.60 14.24 -4.69
N LEU A 67 16.27 14.50 -5.82
CA LEU A 67 17.27 13.60 -6.38
C LEU A 67 18.65 13.95 -5.82
N MET A 68 19.38 12.95 -5.34
CA MET A 68 20.80 13.11 -5.04
C MET A 68 21.54 13.48 -6.34
N PRO A 69 22.50 14.41 -6.30
CA PRO A 69 23.36 14.69 -7.44
C PRO A 69 24.00 13.39 -7.93
N VAL A 70 23.89 13.11 -9.23
CA VAL A 70 24.62 12.01 -9.85
C VAL A 70 26.12 12.31 -9.64
N PRO A 71 26.91 11.36 -9.12
CA PRO A 71 28.34 11.56 -9.00
C PRO A 71 28.90 11.91 -10.38
N GLU A 72 29.62 13.03 -10.50
CA GLU A 72 30.24 13.52 -11.75
C GLU A 72 31.28 12.56 -12.35
N ALA A 73 31.42 11.35 -11.79
CA ALA A 73 32.46 10.39 -12.09
C ALA A 73 32.08 9.38 -13.20
N GLU A 74 30.95 9.53 -13.88
CA GLU A 74 30.56 8.59 -14.96
C GLU A 74 31.52 8.64 -16.17
N ASP A 75 32.25 9.74 -16.38
CA ASP A 75 33.24 9.91 -17.45
C ASP A 75 34.71 9.87 -16.97
N ALA A 76 34.96 9.49 -15.72
CA ALA A 76 36.32 9.42 -15.20
C ALA A 76 37.05 8.22 -15.82
N LYS A 77 38.13 8.49 -16.59
CA LYS A 77 39.05 7.44 -17.05
C LYS A 77 39.45 6.57 -15.85
N PRO A 78 39.45 5.23 -16.00
CA PRO A 78 39.79 4.33 -14.90
C PRO A 78 41.16 4.71 -14.35
N THR A 79 41.21 4.95 -13.05
CA THR A 79 42.45 5.32 -12.36
C THR A 79 43.44 4.16 -12.50
N PRO A 80 44.68 4.38 -12.97
CA PRO A 80 45.66 3.32 -13.13
C PRO A 80 45.89 2.57 -11.81
N GLU A 81 46.02 1.25 -11.86
CA GLU A 81 46.36 0.47 -10.66
C GLU A 81 47.77 0.81 -10.16
N PRO A 82 47.99 0.90 -8.84
CA PRO A 82 49.32 1.04 -8.28
C PRO A 82 50.24 -0.12 -8.69
N ALA A 83 51.50 0.14 -9.05
CA ALA A 83 52.45 -0.92 -9.43
C ALA A 83 52.85 -1.82 -8.24
N ASP A 84 52.74 -1.33 -7.00
CA ASP A 84 53.07 -2.10 -5.79
C ASP A 84 51.92 -3.04 -5.41
N GLU A 85 52.21 -4.34 -5.44
CA GLU A 85 51.29 -5.42 -5.07
C GLU A 85 50.72 -5.25 -3.65
N LYS A 86 51.54 -4.80 -2.69
CA LYS A 86 51.08 -4.62 -1.30
C LYS A 86 49.99 -3.56 -1.20
N VAL A 87 50.17 -2.47 -1.95
CA VAL A 87 49.19 -1.38 -2.02
C VAL A 87 47.90 -1.90 -2.64
N ARG A 88 47.98 -2.66 -3.74
CA ARG A 88 46.81 -3.27 -4.40
C ARG A 88 46.04 -4.19 -3.46
N VAL A 89 46.72 -5.10 -2.76
CA VAL A 89 46.09 -6.03 -1.80
C VAL A 89 45.48 -5.28 -0.63
N SER A 90 46.19 -4.29 -0.07
CA SER A 90 45.67 -3.50 1.05
C SER A 90 44.40 -2.72 0.68
N ARG A 91 44.35 -2.17 -0.54
CA ARG A 91 43.17 -1.48 -1.08
C ARG A 91 42.00 -2.46 -1.26
N ALA A 92 42.24 -3.61 -1.90
CA ALA A 92 41.20 -4.63 -2.08
C ALA A 92 40.62 -5.13 -0.74
N ASN A 93 41.48 -5.36 0.25
CA ASN A 93 41.06 -5.75 1.60
C ASN A 93 40.29 -4.63 2.33
N ALA A 94 40.59 -3.36 2.04
CA ALA A 94 39.86 -2.24 2.61
C ALA A 94 38.47 -2.08 1.96
N GLU A 95 38.38 -2.28 0.64
CA GLU A 95 37.12 -2.24 -0.12
C GLU A 95 36.20 -3.42 0.25
N ALA A 96 36.74 -4.61 0.48
CA ALA A 96 35.97 -5.79 0.89
C ALA A 96 35.55 -5.77 2.38
N ARG A 97 36.09 -4.84 3.19
CA ARG A 97 35.85 -4.81 4.65
C ARG A 97 34.50 -4.22 4.99
N VAL A 98 33.71 -4.98 5.74
CA VAL A 98 32.45 -4.53 6.33
C VAL A 98 32.64 -4.27 7.82
N ALA A 99 32.70 -2.98 8.17
CA ALA A 99 32.78 -2.54 9.56
C ALA A 99 31.39 -2.51 10.22
N PRO A 100 31.30 -2.76 11.54
CA PRO A 100 30.04 -2.63 12.26
C PRO A 100 29.58 -1.17 12.27
N THR A 101 28.30 -0.94 11.97
CA THR A 101 27.67 0.39 11.94
C THR A 101 26.65 0.52 13.05
N ARG A 102 26.35 1.76 13.45
CA ARG A 102 25.38 2.01 14.54
C ARG A 102 23.99 1.49 14.18
N GLU A 103 23.58 1.63 12.92
CA GLU A 103 22.25 1.20 12.46
C GLU A 103 22.10 -0.33 12.42
N GLY A 104 23.20 -1.08 12.35
CA GLY A 104 23.14 -2.55 12.29
C GLY A 104 23.06 -3.24 13.66
N TYR A 105 23.05 -2.48 14.75
CA TYR A 105 22.87 -3.02 16.10
C TYR A 105 21.40 -3.16 16.48
N VAL A 106 21.02 -4.36 16.93
CA VAL A 106 19.73 -4.65 17.58
C VAL A 106 20.01 -5.14 19.01
N ASN A 107 19.67 -4.31 20.01
CA ASN A 107 19.93 -4.49 21.45
C ASN A 107 21.43 -4.57 21.86
N ALA A 108 22.17 -5.52 21.30
CA ALA A 108 23.62 -5.70 21.42
C ALA A 108 24.18 -6.62 20.32
N ILE A 109 23.35 -7.03 19.36
CA ILE A 109 23.70 -7.95 18.29
C ILE A 109 23.95 -7.11 17.05
N GLN A 110 25.13 -7.27 16.46
CA GLN A 110 25.43 -6.72 15.16
C GLN A 110 24.92 -7.69 14.10
N VAL A 111 23.98 -7.23 13.27
CA VAL A 111 23.48 -8.00 12.12
C VAL A 111 24.25 -7.56 10.89
N TRP A 112 24.69 -8.53 10.08
CA TRP A 112 25.34 -8.27 8.80
C TRP A 112 24.59 -9.00 7.68
N PRO A 113 24.30 -8.32 6.56
CA PRO A 113 23.85 -9.00 5.35
C PRO A 113 25.00 -9.79 4.75
N PHE A 114 24.76 -11.06 4.39
CA PHE A 114 25.77 -11.88 3.73
C PHE A 114 26.06 -11.35 2.32
N THR A 115 27.34 -11.38 1.95
CA THR A 115 27.87 -11.01 0.65
C THR A 115 29.13 -11.83 0.43
N ASP A 116 29.25 -12.41 -0.76
CA ASP A 116 30.40 -13.24 -1.11
C ASP A 116 31.69 -12.40 -1.18
N GLY A 117 32.79 -12.96 -0.68
CA GLY A 117 34.10 -12.29 -0.62
C GLY A 117 34.22 -11.16 0.41
N ALA A 118 33.19 -10.87 1.22
CA ALA A 118 33.23 -9.80 2.22
C ALA A 118 34.06 -10.18 3.47
N LEU A 119 34.75 -9.20 4.04
CA LEU A 119 35.52 -9.34 5.27
C LEU A 119 34.80 -8.63 6.44
N TYR A 120 34.08 -9.39 7.25
CA TYR A 120 33.36 -8.86 8.41
C TYR A 120 34.29 -8.61 9.58
N GLN A 121 34.27 -7.39 10.11
CA GLN A 121 35.03 -7.02 11.29
C GLN A 121 34.19 -7.15 12.56
N VAL A 122 34.66 -7.94 13.52
CA VAL A 122 34.01 -8.15 14.82
C VAL A 122 34.85 -7.51 15.92
N TYR A 123 34.21 -6.74 16.80
CA TYR A 123 34.81 -6.27 18.04
C TYR A 123 34.37 -7.14 19.20
N ALA A 124 35.33 -7.75 19.89
CA ALA A 124 35.11 -8.57 21.07
C ALA A 124 35.71 -7.88 22.31
N ALA A 125 35.14 -8.19 23.48
CA ALA A 125 35.63 -7.69 24.76
C ALA A 125 36.43 -8.78 25.48
N VAL A 126 37.56 -8.40 26.09
CA VAL A 126 38.41 -9.33 26.85
C VAL A 126 37.61 -9.93 28.01
N GLY A 127 37.73 -11.25 28.20
CA GLY A 127 37.01 -11.98 29.26
C GLY A 127 35.51 -12.15 29.00
N ARG A 128 35.02 -11.81 27.81
CA ARG A 128 33.63 -12.02 27.39
C ARG A 128 33.58 -12.95 26.19
N VAL A 129 32.56 -13.80 26.16
CA VAL A 129 32.28 -14.65 25.00
C VAL A 129 31.49 -13.85 23.98
N THR A 130 31.98 -13.83 22.75
CA THR A 130 31.27 -13.29 21.57
C THR A 130 30.84 -14.48 20.73
N VAL A 131 29.55 -14.54 20.40
CA VAL A 131 28.98 -15.61 19.58
C VAL A 131 28.71 -15.07 18.17
N ILE A 132 29.05 -15.87 17.16
CA ILE A 132 28.67 -15.62 15.76
C ILE A 132 27.56 -16.62 15.43
N SER A 133 26.38 -16.10 15.11
CA SER A 133 25.25 -16.92 14.69
C SER A 133 25.05 -16.78 13.20
N LEU A 134 25.01 -17.91 12.49
CA LEU A 134 24.68 -17.96 11.08
C LEU A 134 23.15 -17.96 10.89
N GLN A 135 22.69 -17.54 9.72
CA GLN A 135 21.26 -17.66 9.36
C GLN A 135 20.89 -19.12 9.09
N PRO A 136 19.61 -19.49 9.19
CA PRO A 136 19.16 -20.82 8.80
C PRO A 136 19.56 -21.14 7.35
N GLY A 137 20.29 -22.24 7.15
CA GLY A 137 20.78 -22.69 5.85
C GLY A 137 22.20 -22.25 5.50
N GLU A 138 22.83 -21.41 6.32
CA GLU A 138 24.26 -21.11 6.22
C GLU A 138 25.09 -22.11 7.05
N GLU A 139 26.27 -22.48 6.56
CA GLU A 139 27.17 -23.44 7.20
C GLU A 139 28.58 -22.87 7.34
N LEU A 140 29.19 -23.12 8.50
CA LEU A 140 30.59 -22.78 8.76
C LEU A 140 31.49 -23.89 8.19
N VAL A 141 32.12 -23.65 7.05
CA VAL A 141 32.92 -24.66 6.33
C VAL A 141 34.22 -25.00 7.08
N THR A 142 34.90 -23.99 7.63
CA THR A 142 36.17 -24.20 8.33
C THR A 142 36.46 -23.05 9.30
N VAL A 143 37.25 -23.34 10.33
CA VAL A 143 37.70 -22.37 11.33
C VAL A 143 39.21 -22.40 11.42
N ALA A 144 39.85 -21.23 11.26
CA ALA A 144 41.26 -21.03 11.49
C ALA A 144 41.49 -19.70 12.20
N ALA A 145 42.40 -19.68 13.17
CA ALA A 145 42.77 -18.48 13.92
C ALA A 145 44.29 -18.33 13.95
N GLY A 146 44.77 -17.11 13.65
CA GLY A 146 46.22 -16.83 13.60
C GLY A 146 46.86 -16.67 14.98
N ASP A 147 46.09 -16.25 15.98
CA ASP A 147 46.56 -16.05 17.35
C ASP A 147 45.69 -16.82 18.33
N THR A 148 46.03 -18.08 18.55
CA THR A 148 45.32 -18.97 19.49
C THR A 148 45.87 -18.93 20.90
N VAL A 149 46.95 -18.17 21.14
CA VAL A 149 47.50 -17.98 22.49
C VAL A 149 46.61 -17.02 23.27
N ARG A 150 46.10 -15.98 22.60
CA ARG A 150 45.22 -14.97 23.21
C ARG A 150 43.75 -15.20 22.93
N TRP A 151 43.41 -15.96 21.89
CA TRP A 151 42.03 -16.22 21.49
C TRP A 151 41.70 -17.71 21.56
N ILE A 152 40.53 -18.01 22.10
CA ILE A 152 39.93 -19.33 22.05
C ILE A 152 38.74 -19.24 21.10
N VAL A 153 38.74 -20.07 20.06
CA VAL A 153 37.66 -20.18 19.08
C VAL A 153 37.13 -21.59 19.14
N GLY A 154 35.81 -21.73 19.19
CA GLY A 154 35.14 -23.03 19.22
C GLY A 154 33.68 -22.89 18.82
N ASP A 155 33.07 -24.02 18.48
CA ASP A 155 31.67 -24.07 18.09
C ASP A 155 30.77 -24.01 19.32
N THR A 156 29.63 -23.35 19.18
CA THR A 156 28.59 -23.32 20.21
C THR A 156 27.23 -23.49 19.55
N SER A 157 26.40 -24.35 20.12
CA SER A 157 24.97 -24.42 19.79
C SER A 157 24.19 -23.67 20.86
N SER A 158 23.29 -22.78 20.45
CA SER A 158 22.39 -22.11 21.39
C SER A 158 21.21 -23.05 21.66
N GLY A 159 21.01 -23.45 22.92
CA GLY A 159 19.84 -24.22 23.32
C GLY A 159 18.55 -23.41 23.20
N SER A 160 17.50 -24.00 22.64
CA SER A 160 16.15 -23.43 22.69
C SER A 160 15.60 -23.60 24.09
N GLY A 161 15.53 -22.50 24.85
CA GLY A 161 14.70 -22.44 26.06
C GLY A 161 13.21 -22.47 25.72
#